data_AF-A0A0F5YH56-F1
#
_entry.id   AF-A0A0F5YH56-F1
#
_cell.length_a   1.000
_cell.length_b   1.000
_cell.length_c   1.000
_cell.angle_alpha   90.00
_cell.angle_beta   90.00
_cell.angle_gamma   90.00
#
_symmetry.space_group_name_H-M   'P 1'
#
loop_
_entity.id
_entity.type
_entity.pdbx_description
1 polymer ?
#
loop_
_entity_poly.entity_id
_entity_poly.type
_entity_poly.pdbx_seq_one_letter_code
_entity_poly.pdbx_strand_id
1 'polypeptide(L)'
;MVNNHLKGENIAMTSQLIVAAGMMRSGSTWLYNATRLVLSSSPTIKENLSCGWSGDWKDKLIPEKQYTLIKIHDFNPGIVERADVIVYSYRDVRDAMASALRIFGNPPSLESADYLIRMHEKWIEVADLVVPYDSILNEKNRVIEKLAQVCDVGSVNALAIVEEIDSLSYNSEGEKDDVHHKTNLFHPNHITDGGHGYWMNYLDRDLVKQIETKYQDWFERNGYPVSSGVGNKNTQ
;
A
#
# COMPACT_ATOMS: atom_id res chain seq x y z
N MET A 1 -31.68 50.92 1.86
CA MET A 1 -31.41 49.58 2.41
C MET A 1 -31.49 48.59 1.26
N VAL A 2 -30.35 48.16 0.72
CA VAL A 2 -30.29 47.17 -0.36
C VAL A 2 -29.90 45.85 0.28
N ASN A 3 -30.88 44.96 0.46
CA ASN A 3 -30.64 43.59 0.93
C ASN A 3 -30.10 42.76 -0.24
N ASN A 4 -28.78 42.67 -0.37
CA ASN A 4 -28.14 41.66 -1.20
C ASN A 4 -28.16 40.33 -0.44
N HIS A 5 -29.21 39.55 -0.68
CA HIS A 5 -29.25 38.12 -0.39
C HIS A 5 -28.31 37.42 -1.38
N LEU A 6 -27.04 37.24 -0.98
CA LEU A 6 -26.16 36.31 -1.66
C LEU A 6 -26.70 34.91 -1.41
N LYS A 7 -27.41 34.37 -2.40
CA LYS A 7 -27.69 32.94 -2.50
C LYS A 7 -26.33 32.25 -2.56
N GLY A 8 -25.95 31.57 -1.48
CA GLY A 8 -24.80 30.69 -1.49
C GLY A 8 -25.02 29.64 -2.57
N GLU A 9 -24.20 29.69 -3.62
CA GLU A 9 -24.14 28.61 -4.59
C GLU A 9 -23.69 27.36 -3.84
N ASN A 10 -24.58 26.37 -3.75
CA ASN A 10 -24.21 25.02 -3.34
C ASN A 10 -23.29 24.46 -4.43
N ILE A 11 -21.99 24.71 -4.31
CA ILE A 11 -20.98 23.99 -5.07
C ILE A 11 -21.13 22.54 -4.63
N ALA A 12 -21.68 21.69 -5.49
CA ALA A 12 -21.74 20.26 -5.25
C ALA A 12 -20.30 19.79 -5.02
N MET A 13 -19.97 19.42 -3.78
CA MET A 13 -18.64 18.92 -3.45
C MET A 13 -18.43 17.62 -4.23
N THR A 14 -17.45 17.62 -5.12
CA THR A 14 -17.09 16.44 -5.92
C THR A 14 -16.54 15.36 -4.99
N SER A 15 -17.02 14.12 -5.14
CA SER A 15 -16.48 12.97 -4.42
C SER A 15 -15.06 12.68 -4.92
N GLN A 16 -14.15 12.38 -3.99
CA GLN A 16 -12.77 12.03 -4.26
C GLN A 16 -12.52 10.55 -3.94
N LEU A 17 -11.86 9.85 -4.85
CA LEU A 17 -11.41 8.47 -4.70
C LEU A 17 -9.88 8.43 -4.51
N ILE A 18 -9.46 7.98 -3.33
CA ILE A 18 -8.07 7.72 -2.99
C ILE A 18 -7.83 6.21 -3.03
N VAL A 19 -6.74 5.79 -3.67
CA VAL A 19 -6.39 4.38 -3.85
C VAL A 19 -5.06 4.09 -3.17
N ALA A 20 -5.09 3.24 -2.13
CA ALA A 20 -3.91 2.62 -1.56
C ALA A 20 -3.66 1.27 -2.24
N ALA A 21 -2.92 1.31 -3.34
CA ALA A 21 -2.47 0.13 -4.05
C ALA A 21 -1.21 -0.46 -3.41
N GLY A 22 -0.93 -1.73 -3.68
CA GLY A 22 0.38 -2.26 -3.38
C GLY A 22 0.60 -3.67 -3.90
N MET A 23 1.87 -4.00 -4.18
CA MET A 23 2.26 -5.39 -4.42
C MET A 23 1.83 -6.24 -3.22
N MET A 24 1.33 -7.45 -3.45
CA MET A 24 0.96 -8.34 -2.34
C MET A 24 2.18 -8.53 -1.41
N ARG A 25 1.96 -8.39 -0.09
CA ARG A 25 3.02 -8.48 0.95
C ARG A 25 4.10 -7.37 0.95
N SER A 26 3.83 -6.22 0.34
CA SER A 26 4.75 -5.07 0.31
C SER A 26 4.55 -4.00 1.40
N GLY A 27 3.84 -4.33 2.49
CA GLY A 27 3.44 -3.32 3.46
C GLY A 27 2.22 -2.49 3.05
N SER A 28 1.43 -2.93 2.07
CA SER A 28 0.27 -2.17 1.60
C SER A 28 -0.83 -1.97 2.65
N THR A 29 -0.96 -2.87 3.64
CA THR A 29 -1.86 -2.64 4.80
C THR A 29 -1.33 -1.49 5.68
N TRP A 30 -0.01 -1.38 5.85
CA TRP A 30 0.59 -0.24 6.54
C TRP A 30 0.35 1.05 5.75
N LEU A 31 0.63 1.05 4.44
CA LEU A 31 0.42 2.22 3.58
C LEU A 31 -1.05 2.68 3.56
N TYR A 32 -1.99 1.73 3.51
CA TYR A 32 -3.42 2.02 3.62
C TYR A 32 -3.77 2.70 4.95
N ASN A 33 -3.29 2.18 6.09
CA ASN A 33 -3.56 2.80 7.39
C ASN A 33 -2.88 4.15 7.56
N ALA A 34 -1.65 4.30 7.06
CA ALA A 34 -0.95 5.57 7.01
C ALA A 34 -1.78 6.63 6.25
N THR A 35 -2.26 6.26 5.07
CA THR A 35 -3.12 7.14 4.25
C THR A 35 -4.44 7.45 4.95
N ARG A 36 -5.09 6.45 5.55
CA ARG A 36 -6.33 6.61 6.32
C ARG A 36 -6.17 7.60 7.48
N LEU A 37 -5.08 7.49 8.24
CA LEU A 37 -4.83 8.33 9.40
C LEU A 37 -4.38 9.74 9.02
N VAL A 38 -3.62 9.89 7.94
CA VAL A 38 -3.35 11.19 7.32
C VAL A 38 -4.65 11.87 6.94
N LEU A 39 -5.52 11.22 6.14
CA LEU A 39 -6.82 11.80 5.77
C LEU A 39 -7.66 12.14 7.02
N SER A 40 -7.64 11.27 8.03
CA SER A 40 -8.40 11.45 9.26
C SER A 40 -7.84 12.52 10.21
N SER A 41 -6.64 13.07 9.96
CA SER A 41 -6.09 14.15 10.77
C SER A 41 -6.77 15.49 10.50
N SER A 42 -7.45 15.62 9.35
CA SER A 42 -8.37 16.72 9.07
C SER A 42 -9.77 16.37 9.59
N PRO A 43 -10.35 17.14 10.54
CA PRO A 43 -11.69 16.86 11.06
C PRO A 43 -12.77 16.80 9.97
N THR A 44 -12.70 17.71 8.99
CA THR A 44 -13.65 17.77 7.87
C THR A 44 -13.57 16.54 6.99
N ILE A 45 -12.36 16.05 6.68
CA ILE A 45 -12.18 14.84 5.89
C ILE A 45 -12.65 13.64 6.71
N LYS A 46 -12.26 13.54 7.99
CA LYS A 46 -12.60 12.43 8.89
C LYS A 46 -14.10 12.14 8.94
N GLU A 47 -14.94 13.17 9.09
CA GLU A 47 -16.40 13.02 9.15
C GLU A 47 -16.97 12.50 7.81
N ASN A 48 -16.33 12.89 6.71
CA ASN A 48 -16.74 12.59 5.35
C ASN A 48 -15.91 11.49 4.67
N LEU A 49 -15.14 10.71 5.44
CA LEU A 49 -14.31 9.62 4.94
C LEU A 49 -15.04 8.27 5.07
N SER A 50 -15.02 7.50 3.98
CA SER A 50 -15.29 6.07 3.97
C SER A 50 -14.04 5.33 3.51
N CYS A 51 -13.83 4.11 4.01
CA CYS A 51 -12.65 3.34 3.67
C CYS A 51 -12.90 1.83 3.72
N GLY A 52 -12.12 1.05 2.96
CA GLY A 52 -12.22 -0.40 2.98
C GLY A 52 -11.50 -1.09 1.82
N TRP A 53 -11.86 -2.35 1.55
CA TRP A 53 -11.31 -3.12 0.45
C TRP A 53 -12.00 -2.79 -0.88
N SER A 54 -11.24 -2.81 -1.99
CA SER A 54 -11.79 -2.50 -3.32
C SER A 54 -12.94 -3.43 -3.77
N GLY A 55 -12.98 -4.67 -3.29
CA GLY A 55 -14.12 -5.58 -3.52
C GLY A 55 -15.41 -5.05 -2.90
N ASP A 56 -15.34 -4.60 -1.64
CA ASP A 56 -16.48 -4.04 -0.91
C ASP A 56 -16.98 -2.74 -1.56
N TRP A 57 -16.06 -1.93 -2.10
CA TRP A 57 -16.42 -0.73 -2.86
C TRP A 57 -17.18 -1.08 -4.15
N LYS A 58 -16.69 -2.07 -4.90
CA LYS A 58 -17.35 -2.55 -6.13
C LYS A 58 -18.75 -3.09 -5.84
N ASP A 59 -18.90 -3.77 -4.71
CA ASP A 59 -20.16 -4.36 -4.26
C ASP A 59 -21.06 -3.37 -3.49
N LYS A 60 -20.66 -2.09 -3.42
CA LYS A 60 -21.37 -0.99 -2.75
C LYS A 60 -21.64 -1.23 -1.26
N LEU A 61 -20.74 -1.97 -0.61
CA LEU A 61 -20.76 -2.23 0.83
C LEU A 61 -20.07 -1.11 1.62
N ILE A 62 -19.27 -0.28 0.95
CA ILE A 62 -18.70 0.94 1.52
C ILE A 62 -19.62 2.13 1.19
N PRO A 63 -20.08 2.91 2.20
CA PRO A 63 -20.88 4.10 1.94
C PRO A 63 -20.12 5.10 1.05
N GLU A 64 -20.76 5.57 -0.02
CA GLU A 64 -20.22 6.67 -0.81
C GLU A 64 -20.26 7.96 0.03
N LYS A 65 -19.08 8.53 0.29
CA LYS A 65 -18.93 9.82 0.94
C LYS A 65 -18.09 10.75 0.07
N GLN A 66 -17.89 11.97 0.55
CA GLN A 66 -17.06 12.94 -0.15
C GLN A 66 -15.62 12.42 -0.35
N TYR A 67 -15.06 11.68 0.60
CA TYR A 67 -13.75 11.03 0.45
C TYR A 67 -13.91 9.53 0.61
N THR A 68 -13.39 8.77 -0.33
CA THR A 68 -13.39 7.30 -0.27
C THR A 68 -11.95 6.79 -0.43
N LEU A 69 -11.44 6.06 0.56
CA LEU A 69 -10.13 5.40 0.51
C LEU A 69 -10.29 3.90 0.32
N ILE A 70 -9.83 3.35 -0.80
CA ILE A 70 -9.85 1.90 -1.03
C ILE A 70 -8.45 1.30 -1.02
N LYS A 71 -8.33 0.07 -0.53
CA LYS A 71 -7.13 -0.75 -0.68
C LYS A 71 -7.31 -1.75 -1.83
N ILE A 72 -6.25 -1.93 -2.64
CA ILE A 72 -6.26 -2.88 -3.76
C ILE A 72 -4.86 -3.48 -4.01
N HIS A 73 -4.84 -4.69 -4.58
CA HIS A 73 -3.62 -5.34 -5.07
C HIS A 73 -3.57 -5.40 -6.59
N ASP A 74 -4.68 -5.81 -7.21
CA ASP A 74 -4.75 -6.05 -8.64
C ASP A 74 -4.98 -4.75 -9.41
N PHE A 75 -4.21 -4.55 -10.47
CA PHE A 75 -4.39 -3.38 -11.33
C PHE A 75 -5.76 -3.39 -12.00
N ASN A 76 -6.52 -2.32 -11.83
CA ASN A 76 -7.85 -2.15 -12.41
C ASN A 76 -7.95 -0.80 -13.13
N PRO A 77 -8.00 -0.78 -14.48
CA PRO A 77 -8.07 0.46 -15.25
C PRO A 77 -9.28 1.35 -14.89
N GLY A 78 -10.44 0.76 -14.59
CA GLY A 78 -11.64 1.53 -14.24
C GLY A 78 -11.58 2.15 -12.84
N ILE A 79 -10.75 1.61 -11.94
CA ILE A 79 -10.43 2.28 -10.68
C ILE A 79 -9.45 3.42 -10.92
N VAL A 80 -8.41 3.18 -11.74
CA VAL A 80 -7.39 4.19 -12.06
C VAL A 80 -8.00 5.41 -12.74
N GLU A 81 -8.91 5.21 -13.71
CA GLU A 81 -9.59 6.30 -14.41
C GLU A 81 -10.43 7.20 -13.47
N ARG A 82 -10.86 6.65 -12.34
CA ARG A 82 -11.69 7.35 -11.35
C ARG A 82 -10.91 7.88 -10.15
N ALA A 83 -9.64 7.50 -10.00
CA ALA A 83 -8.86 7.85 -8.82
C ALA A 83 -8.36 9.29 -8.94
N ASP A 84 -8.53 10.05 -7.87
CA ASP A 84 -7.96 11.39 -7.73
C ASP A 84 -6.54 11.34 -7.18
N VAL A 85 -6.24 10.33 -6.34
CA VAL A 85 -4.90 10.08 -5.78
C VAL A 85 -4.64 8.57 -5.71
N ILE A 86 -3.49 8.14 -6.21
CA ILE A 86 -3.00 6.76 -6.15
C ILE A 86 -1.67 6.72 -5.40
N VAL A 87 -1.64 6.00 -4.28
CA VAL A 87 -0.40 5.69 -3.54
C VAL A 87 -0.13 4.20 -3.66
N TYR A 88 1.14 3.84 -3.90
CA TYR A 88 1.51 2.47 -4.24
C TYR A 88 2.73 2.00 -3.42
N SER A 89 2.61 0.86 -2.74
CA SER A 89 3.75 0.20 -2.10
C SER A 89 4.30 -0.98 -2.91
N TYR A 90 5.61 -1.17 -2.88
CA TYR A 90 6.26 -2.36 -3.45
C TYR A 90 7.42 -2.85 -2.60
N ARG A 91 7.84 -4.10 -2.81
CA ARG A 91 8.92 -4.77 -2.07
C ARG A 91 9.71 -5.63 -3.06
N ASP A 92 10.91 -6.04 -2.68
CA ASP A 92 11.61 -7.15 -3.33
C ASP A 92 10.64 -8.31 -3.57
N VAL A 93 10.45 -8.69 -4.83
CA VAL A 93 9.50 -9.73 -5.24
C VAL A 93 9.80 -11.07 -4.56
N ARG A 94 11.08 -11.35 -4.28
CA ARG A 94 11.52 -12.57 -3.58
C ARG A 94 11.00 -12.58 -2.15
N ASP A 95 11.16 -11.49 -1.41
CA ASP A 95 10.62 -11.36 -0.05
C ASP A 95 9.09 -11.32 -0.03
N ALA A 96 8.46 -10.72 -1.04
CA ALA A 96 7.01 -10.71 -1.18
C ALA A 96 6.45 -12.13 -1.31
N MET A 97 7.05 -12.96 -2.17
CA MET A 97 6.66 -14.37 -2.33
C MET A 97 6.98 -15.21 -1.09
N ALA A 98 8.15 -15.02 -0.47
CA ALA A 98 8.49 -15.72 0.78
C ALA A 98 7.50 -15.39 1.89
N SER A 99 7.08 -14.12 2.00
CA SER A 99 6.02 -13.71 2.91
C SER A 99 4.68 -14.36 2.55
N ALA A 100 4.32 -14.42 1.27
CA ALA A 100 3.06 -15.05 0.83
C ALA A 100 3.03 -16.56 1.16
N LEU A 101 4.15 -17.27 0.97
CA LEU A 101 4.31 -18.67 1.35
C LEU A 101 4.10 -18.87 2.86
N ARG A 102 4.73 -18.04 3.69
CA ARG A 102 4.63 -18.16 5.15
C ARG A 102 3.22 -17.90 5.70
N ILE A 103 2.51 -16.93 5.12
CA ILE A 103 1.22 -16.48 5.64
C ILE A 103 0.06 -17.29 5.06
N PHE A 104 0.13 -17.58 3.77
CA PHE A 104 -0.99 -18.17 3.03
C PHE A 104 -0.70 -19.58 2.52
N GLY A 105 0.53 -20.08 2.66
CA GLY A 105 0.94 -21.36 2.08
C GLY A 105 1.06 -21.34 0.56
N ASN A 106 1.06 -20.15 -0.06
CA ASN A 106 1.12 -20.01 -1.52
C ASN A 106 2.51 -20.41 -2.02
N PRO A 107 2.65 -21.50 -2.80
CA PRO A 107 3.95 -21.93 -3.28
C PRO A 107 4.53 -20.89 -4.25
N PRO A 108 5.79 -20.47 -4.07
CA PRO A 108 6.43 -19.52 -4.97
C PRO A 108 6.66 -20.18 -6.33
N SER A 109 6.39 -19.43 -7.40
CA SER A 109 6.64 -19.86 -8.78
C SER A 109 7.11 -18.70 -9.65
N LEU A 110 7.67 -19.02 -10.82
CA LEU A 110 8.01 -17.98 -11.79
C LEU A 110 6.76 -17.22 -12.25
N GLU A 111 5.60 -17.87 -12.41
CA GLU A 111 4.35 -17.16 -12.75
C GLU A 111 3.91 -16.19 -11.66
N SER A 112 4.12 -16.53 -10.39
CA SER A 112 3.83 -15.61 -9.29
C SER A 112 4.73 -14.38 -9.30
N ALA A 113 6.03 -14.54 -9.64
CA ALA A 113 6.94 -13.42 -9.81
C ALA A 113 6.55 -12.55 -11.02
N ASP A 114 6.24 -13.18 -12.16
CA ASP A 114 5.73 -12.51 -13.36
C ASP A 114 4.50 -11.67 -13.06
N TYR A 115 3.56 -12.23 -12.30
CA TYR A 115 2.35 -11.54 -11.88
C TYR A 115 2.66 -10.28 -11.09
N LEU A 116 3.47 -10.40 -10.03
CA LEU A 116 3.79 -9.29 -9.14
C LEU A 116 4.55 -8.17 -9.85
N ILE A 117 5.53 -8.52 -10.69
CA ILE A 117 6.30 -7.54 -11.46
C ILE A 117 5.42 -6.86 -12.51
N ARG A 118 4.57 -7.60 -13.22
CA ARG A 118 3.64 -7.00 -14.18
C ARG A 118 2.64 -6.05 -13.52
N MET A 119 2.16 -6.38 -12.32
CA MET A 119 1.31 -5.46 -11.57
C MET A 119 2.08 -4.22 -11.11
N HIS A 120 3.33 -4.40 -10.68
CA HIS A 120 4.21 -3.30 -10.32
C HIS A 120 4.40 -2.31 -11.47
N GLU A 121 4.79 -2.77 -12.67
CA GLU A 121 5.00 -1.87 -13.81
C GLU A 121 3.75 -1.02 -14.10
N LYS A 122 2.55 -1.63 -14.04
CA LYS A 122 1.30 -0.89 -14.27
C LYS A 122 1.00 0.13 -13.18
N TRP A 123 1.26 -0.20 -11.91
CA TRP A 123 0.98 0.70 -10.80
C TRP A 123 1.96 1.87 -10.73
N ILE A 124 3.25 1.65 -10.99
CA ILE A 124 4.25 2.74 -10.94
C ILE A 124 4.02 3.80 -12.02
N GLU A 125 3.43 3.42 -13.15
CA GLU A 125 3.11 4.35 -14.25
C GLU A 125 2.04 5.38 -13.88
N VAL A 126 1.18 5.07 -12.90
CA VAL A 126 0.00 5.88 -12.57
C VAL A 126 -0.04 6.37 -11.12
N ALA A 127 0.94 6.00 -10.30
CA ALA A 127 0.96 6.38 -8.88
C ALA A 127 1.48 7.80 -8.67
N ASP A 128 0.76 8.59 -7.87
CA ASP A 128 1.20 9.91 -7.39
C ASP A 128 2.29 9.80 -6.33
N LEU A 129 2.29 8.70 -5.57
CA LEU A 129 3.36 8.37 -4.62
C LEU A 129 3.69 6.88 -4.66
N VAL A 130 4.95 6.59 -5.00
CA VAL A 130 5.52 5.24 -4.91
C VAL A 130 6.35 5.13 -3.62
N VAL A 131 6.05 4.11 -2.82
CA VAL A 131 6.67 3.86 -1.50
C VAL A 131 7.34 2.48 -1.49
N PRO A 132 8.67 2.41 -1.61
CA PRO A 132 9.40 1.17 -1.37
C PRO A 132 9.19 0.70 0.07
N TYR A 133 9.12 -0.62 0.26
CA TYR A 133 8.94 -1.20 1.58
C TYR A 133 10.05 -0.79 2.56
N ASP A 134 11.28 -0.63 2.09
CA ASP A 134 12.44 -0.17 2.87
C ASP A 134 12.18 1.21 3.47
N SER A 135 11.48 2.11 2.77
CA SER A 135 11.09 3.42 3.31
C SER A 135 10.00 3.29 4.39
N ILE A 136 9.11 2.29 4.29
CA ILE A 136 8.15 1.98 5.36
C ILE A 136 8.87 1.51 6.63
N LEU A 137 10.03 0.86 6.51
CA LEU A 137 10.79 0.40 7.68
C LEU A 137 11.65 1.51 8.27
N ASN A 138 12.32 2.29 7.43
CA ASN A 138 13.42 3.17 7.86
C ASN A 138 13.04 4.65 7.89
N GLU A 139 11.97 5.05 7.20
CA GLU A 139 11.63 6.46 6.97
C GLU A 139 10.13 6.75 7.20
N LYS A 140 9.45 6.04 8.12
CA LYS A 140 8.00 6.14 8.35
C LYS A 140 7.47 7.58 8.41
N ASN A 141 8.08 8.44 9.23
CA ASN A 141 7.66 9.84 9.38
C ASN A 141 7.68 10.60 8.05
N ARG A 142 8.74 10.41 7.26
CA ARG A 142 8.87 11.03 5.93
C ARG A 142 7.82 10.51 4.95
N VAL A 143 7.45 9.23 5.05
CA VAL A 143 6.34 8.68 4.25
C VAL A 143 5.02 9.35 4.64
N ILE A 144 4.75 9.54 5.94
CA ILE A 144 3.54 10.25 6.42
C ILE A 144 3.49 11.69 5.89
N GLU A 145 4.59 12.42 5.90
CA GLU A 145 4.66 13.80 5.37
C GLU A 145 4.37 13.84 3.86
N LYS A 146 4.96 12.92 3.08
CA LYS A 146 4.67 12.81 1.64
C LYS A 146 3.21 12.46 1.38
N LEU A 147 2.62 11.57 2.18
CA LEU A 147 1.20 11.23 2.09
C LEU A 147 0.32 12.46 2.33
N ALA A 148 0.62 13.26 3.36
CA ALA A 148 -0.11 14.48 3.64
C ALA A 148 -0.02 15.50 2.51
N GLN A 149 1.14 15.58 1.84
CA GLN A 149 1.34 16.42 0.66
C GLN A 149 0.50 15.94 -0.53
N VAL A 150 0.58 14.66 -0.91
CA VAL A 150 -0.16 14.15 -2.10
C VAL A 150 -1.66 14.08 -1.89
N CYS A 151 -2.13 13.96 -0.63
CA CYS A 151 -3.55 13.99 -0.29
C CYS A 151 -4.07 15.41 0.04
N ASP A 152 -3.24 16.45 -0.09
CA ASP A 152 -3.57 17.85 0.22
C ASP A 152 -4.23 18.07 1.61
N VAL A 153 -3.73 17.35 2.62
CA VAL A 153 -4.26 17.45 4.00
C VAL A 153 -3.58 18.58 4.81
N GLY A 154 -2.47 19.11 4.29
CA GLY A 154 -1.64 20.10 4.98
C GLY A 154 -0.69 19.46 6.00
N SER A 155 -0.34 20.19 7.05
CA SER A 155 0.60 19.71 8.08
C SER A 155 -0.04 18.68 8.99
N VAL A 156 0.68 17.59 9.26
CA VAL A 156 0.23 16.49 10.15
C VAL A 156 1.26 16.22 11.24
N ASN A 157 0.83 15.60 12.35
CA ASN A 157 1.77 15.08 13.35
C ASN A 157 2.21 13.67 12.94
N ALA A 158 3.29 13.60 12.15
CA ALA A 158 3.78 12.33 11.59
C ALA A 158 4.14 11.30 12.67
N LEU A 159 4.75 11.75 13.78
CA LEU A 159 5.15 10.87 14.88
C LEU A 159 3.93 10.19 15.53
N ALA A 160 2.90 10.98 15.86
CA ALA A 160 1.69 10.45 16.47
C ALA A 160 0.95 9.46 15.53
N ILE A 161 0.93 9.76 14.23
CA ILE A 161 0.34 8.83 13.25
C ILE A 161 1.13 7.52 13.20
N VAL A 162 2.47 7.57 13.22
CA VAL A 162 3.30 6.35 13.23
C VAL A 162 3.06 5.53 14.50
N GLU A 163 3.02 6.16 15.67
CA GLU A 163 2.70 5.51 16.93
C GLU A 163 1.30 4.86 16.90
N GLU A 164 0.31 5.54 16.32
CA GLU A 164 -1.02 4.97 16.15
C GLU A 164 -1.01 3.75 15.24
N ILE A 165 -0.35 3.81 14.07
CA ILE A 165 -0.25 2.66 13.15
C ILE A 165 0.43 1.47 13.83
N ASP A 166 1.52 1.70 14.55
CA ASP A 166 2.29 0.65 15.21
C ASP A 166 1.51 0.01 16.38
N SER A 167 0.47 0.70 16.89
CA SER A 167 -0.49 0.16 17.86
C SER A 167 -1.66 -0.62 17.24
N LEU A 168 -1.87 -0.50 15.92
CA LEU A 168 -2.96 -1.20 15.24
C LEU A 168 -2.68 -2.70 15.10
N SER A 169 -3.75 -3.48 15.21
CA SER A 169 -3.72 -4.92 14.95
C SER A 169 -5.11 -5.40 14.54
N TYR A 170 -5.21 -6.68 14.21
CA TYR A 170 -6.52 -7.35 14.08
C TYR A 170 -7.36 -7.20 15.37
N ASN A 171 -6.71 -7.13 16.53
CA ASN A 171 -7.39 -7.06 17.82
C ASN A 171 -7.80 -5.65 18.25
N SER A 172 -7.44 -4.61 17.50
CA SER A 172 -7.89 -3.23 17.75
C SER A 172 -9.43 -3.12 17.79
N GLU A 173 -9.93 -2.02 18.37
CA GLU A 173 -11.37 -1.75 18.45
C GLU A 173 -11.98 -1.54 17.06
N GLY A 174 -13.14 -2.17 16.82
CA GLY A 174 -13.87 -2.07 15.56
C GLY A 174 -14.48 -3.39 15.10
N GLU A 175 -15.20 -3.34 13.98
CA GLU A 175 -15.84 -4.51 13.37
C GLU A 175 -14.81 -5.41 12.68
N LYS A 176 -15.00 -6.73 12.83
CA LYS A 176 -14.09 -7.78 12.35
C LYS A 176 -14.90 -8.92 11.74
N ASP A 177 -14.30 -9.62 10.79
CA ASP A 177 -14.75 -10.93 10.32
C ASP A 177 -13.64 -11.97 10.49
N ASP A 178 -13.91 -13.22 10.10
CA ASP A 178 -12.95 -14.33 10.24
C ASP A 178 -11.66 -14.12 9.43
N VAL A 179 -11.67 -13.20 8.47
CA VAL A 179 -10.54 -12.93 7.58
C VAL A 179 -9.74 -11.75 8.10
N HIS A 180 -10.38 -10.63 8.44
CA HIS A 180 -9.72 -9.36 8.73
C HIS A 180 -10.57 -8.38 9.54
N HIS A 181 -9.91 -7.36 10.06
CA HIS A 181 -10.58 -6.20 10.66
C HIS A 181 -11.07 -5.26 9.55
N LYS A 182 -12.36 -4.88 9.57
CA LYS A 182 -12.98 -4.16 8.44
C LYS A 182 -12.44 -2.75 8.20
N THR A 183 -12.07 -2.04 9.27
CA THR A 183 -11.48 -0.70 9.16
C THR A 183 -10.00 -0.70 8.77
N ASN A 184 -9.16 -1.43 9.50
CA ASN A 184 -7.69 -1.34 9.38
C ASN A 184 -7.09 -2.45 8.48
N LEU A 185 -7.90 -3.42 8.05
CA LEU A 185 -7.53 -4.49 7.12
C LEU A 185 -6.36 -5.37 7.58
N PHE A 186 -6.08 -5.41 8.89
CA PHE A 186 -5.16 -6.39 9.47
C PHE A 186 -5.85 -7.76 9.58
N HIS A 187 -5.10 -8.82 9.27
CA HIS A 187 -5.50 -10.22 9.47
C HIS A 187 -5.02 -10.73 10.83
N PRO A 188 -5.64 -11.78 11.42
CA PRO A 188 -5.18 -12.38 12.69
C PRO A 188 -3.71 -12.81 12.65
N ASN A 189 -3.28 -13.33 11.50
CA ASN A 189 -1.92 -13.81 11.25
C ASN A 189 -1.02 -12.73 10.62
N HIS A 190 -1.31 -11.44 10.83
CA HIS A 190 -0.48 -10.39 10.26
C HIS A 190 0.90 -10.38 10.91
N ILE A 191 1.91 -10.87 10.19
CA ILE A 191 3.29 -10.87 10.66
C ILE A 191 3.95 -9.51 10.41
N THR A 192 4.65 -9.01 11.42
CA THR A 192 5.40 -7.74 11.42
C THR A 192 6.90 -7.88 11.18
N ASP A 193 7.42 -9.10 10.94
CA ASP A 193 8.84 -9.33 10.61
C ASP A 193 9.21 -8.86 9.18
N GLY A 194 9.37 -7.54 9.04
CA GLY A 194 9.60 -6.87 7.76
C GLY A 194 11.02 -6.90 7.21
N GLY A 195 11.95 -7.67 7.76
CA GLY A 195 13.34 -7.69 7.29
C GLY A 195 13.53 -8.00 5.79
N HIS A 196 14.68 -7.58 5.26
CA HIS A 196 15.12 -7.87 3.90
C HIS A 196 15.89 -9.18 3.82
N GLY A 197 15.73 -9.90 2.70
CA GLY A 197 16.51 -11.09 2.41
C GLY A 197 16.01 -12.36 3.09
N TYR A 198 14.83 -12.33 3.73
CA TYR A 198 14.23 -13.54 4.30
C TYR A 198 13.99 -14.62 3.25
N TRP A 199 13.76 -14.22 2.00
CA TRP A 199 13.59 -15.13 0.88
C TRP A 199 14.70 -16.19 0.77
N MET A 200 15.93 -15.92 1.24
CA MET A 200 17.04 -16.87 1.24
C MET A 200 16.75 -18.15 2.02
N ASN A 201 15.86 -18.08 3.01
CA ASN A 201 15.49 -19.22 3.88
C ASN A 201 14.25 -19.98 3.38
N TYR A 202 13.52 -19.44 2.39
CA TYR A 202 12.20 -19.95 2.01
C TYR A 202 12.08 -20.28 0.53
N LEU A 203 12.88 -19.66 -0.34
CA LEU A 203 12.80 -19.88 -1.78
C LEU A 203 13.87 -20.86 -2.25
N ASP A 204 13.49 -21.71 -3.20
CA ASP A 204 14.41 -22.58 -3.92
C ASP A 204 15.45 -21.77 -4.72
N ARG A 205 16.70 -22.21 -4.71
CA ARG A 205 17.82 -21.48 -5.33
C ARG A 205 17.71 -21.43 -6.85
N ASP A 206 17.23 -22.49 -7.49
CA ASP A 206 17.04 -22.53 -8.94
C ASP A 206 15.89 -21.62 -9.35
N LEU A 207 14.82 -21.55 -8.55
CA LEU A 207 13.75 -20.57 -8.75
C LEU A 207 14.26 -19.13 -8.61
N VAL A 208 15.02 -18.82 -7.56
CA VAL A 208 15.62 -17.48 -7.38
C VAL A 208 16.47 -17.11 -8.59
N LYS A 209 17.33 -18.03 -9.05
CA LYS A 209 18.17 -17.79 -10.22
C LYS A 209 17.35 -17.53 -11.49
N GLN A 210 16.25 -18.27 -11.70
CA GLN A 210 15.34 -18.04 -12.82
C GLN A 210 14.70 -16.65 -12.76
N ILE A 211 14.22 -16.24 -11.59
CA ILE A 211 13.60 -14.92 -11.38
C ILE A 211 14.62 -13.80 -11.63
N GLU A 212 15.80 -13.88 -11.00
CA GLU A 212 16.86 -12.88 -11.16
C GLU A 212 17.35 -12.77 -12.60
N THR A 213 17.48 -13.90 -13.30
CA THR A 213 17.91 -13.91 -14.70
C THR A 213 16.85 -13.27 -15.62
N LYS A 214 15.57 -13.56 -15.39
CA LYS A 214 14.48 -13.04 -16.21
C LYS A 214 14.21 -11.56 -15.96
N TYR A 215 14.38 -11.12 -14.72
CA TYR A 215 13.98 -9.78 -14.25
C TYR A 215 15.16 -8.94 -13.77
N GLN A 216 16.36 -9.18 -14.29
CA GLN A 216 17.58 -8.48 -13.89
C GLN A 216 17.40 -6.95 -13.89
N ASP A 217 16.88 -6.39 -14.98
CA ASP A 217 16.61 -4.95 -15.11
C ASP A 217 15.64 -4.42 -14.04
N TRP A 218 14.69 -5.24 -13.59
CA TRP A 218 13.77 -4.85 -12.53
C TRP A 218 14.49 -4.74 -11.18
N PHE A 219 15.35 -5.71 -10.85
CA PHE A 219 16.14 -5.69 -9.62
C PHE A 219 17.11 -4.51 -9.60
N GLU A 220 17.81 -4.27 -10.72
CA GLU A 220 18.76 -3.16 -10.85
C GLU A 220 18.07 -1.79 -10.71
N ARG A 221 16.97 -1.56 -11.45
CA ARG A 221 16.20 -0.29 -11.37
C ARG A 221 15.65 -0.02 -9.97
N ASN A 222 15.31 -1.06 -9.22
CA ASN A 222 14.72 -0.95 -7.89
C ASN A 222 15.75 -1.08 -6.74
N GLY A 223 17.05 -1.18 -7.05
CA GLY A 223 18.12 -1.23 -6.05
C GLY A 223 18.18 -2.53 -5.24
N TYR A 224 17.60 -3.61 -5.74
CA TYR A 224 17.63 -4.92 -5.07
C TYR A 224 18.81 -5.77 -5.58
N PRO A 225 19.69 -6.27 -4.71
CA PRO A 225 20.86 -7.03 -5.14
C PRO A 225 20.47 -8.40 -5.72
N VAL A 226 21.08 -8.78 -6.84
CA VAL A 226 20.97 -10.12 -7.44
C VAL A 226 22.10 -11.03 -6.94
N SER A 227 21.79 -12.31 -6.75
CA SER A 227 22.72 -13.30 -6.20
C SER A 227 23.93 -13.54 -7.11
N SER A 228 23.76 -13.39 -8.43
CA SER A 228 24.84 -13.50 -9.42
C SER A 228 25.83 -12.32 -9.42
N GLY A 229 25.48 -11.20 -8.79
CA GLY A 229 26.33 -9.99 -8.68
C GLY A 229 27.30 -10.01 -7.49
N VAL A 230 27.11 -10.93 -6.54
CA VAL A 230 28.06 -11.18 -5.44
C VAL A 230 29.15 -12.12 -5.95
N GLY A 231 29.95 -11.64 -6.91
CA GLY A 231 31.16 -12.34 -7.32
C GLY A 231 32.05 -12.56 -6.10
N ASN A 232 32.54 -13.79 -5.93
CA ASN A 232 33.53 -14.20 -4.94
C ASN A 232 34.67 -13.17 -4.81
N LYS A 233 34.52 -12.19 -3.90
CA LYS A 233 35.64 -11.46 -3.31
C LYS A 233 36.10 -12.22 -2.08
N ASN A 234 36.49 -13.48 -2.29
CA ASN A 234 37.29 -14.25 -1.33
C ASN A 234 38.25 -15.11 -2.15
N THR A 235 39.25 -14.44 -2.72
CA THR A 235 40.56 -15.01 -2.99
C THR A 235 41.58 -14.03 -2.43
N GLN A 236 41.94 -14.26 -1.17
CA GLN A 236 43.27 -14.04 -0.60
C GLN A 236 43.43 -14.95 0.62
#